data_AF-A0A7D5RZY7-F1
#
_entry.id   AF-A0A7D5RZY7-F1
#
_cell.length_a   1.000
_cell.length_b   1.000
_cell.length_c   1.000
_cell.angle_alpha   90.00
_cell.angle_beta   90.00
_cell.angle_gamma   90.00
#
_symmetry.space_group_name_H-M   'P 1'
#
loop_
_entity.id
_entity.type
_entity.pdbx_description
1 polymer ?
#
loop_
_entity_poly.entity_id
_entity_poly.type
_entity_poly.pdbx_seq_one_letter_code
_entity_poly.pdbx_strand_id
1 'polypeptide(L)'
;MTPTKYVYSIVLLSLLCFSSCSKKLRTYQPGDSIQLELEHGTLIQLGEEVVSIEFIQVVEDSRCPEGMQCIWAGRFIAELRINQKNLYHVGLFNHSPADPDAIAFIPYKNYKISILATRSRGK
;
A
#
# COMPACT_ATOMS: atom_id res chain seq x y z
N MET A 1 -33.07 -15.10 -45.35
CA MET A 1 -32.02 -15.15 -44.30
C MET A 1 -31.33 -13.79 -44.31
N THR A 2 -31.75 -12.86 -43.44
CA THR A 2 -31.44 -11.43 -43.57
C THR A 2 -30.16 -11.07 -42.79
N PRO A 3 -29.11 -10.50 -43.45
CA PRO A 3 -27.82 -10.18 -42.81
C PRO A 3 -27.90 -9.02 -41.81
N THR A 4 -29.01 -8.27 -41.79
CA THR A 4 -29.22 -7.08 -40.96
C THR A 4 -29.20 -7.35 -39.45
N LYS A 5 -29.60 -8.56 -39.00
CA LYS A 5 -29.57 -8.93 -37.58
C LYS A 5 -28.15 -9.09 -37.03
N TYR A 6 -27.21 -9.57 -37.85
CA TYR A 6 -25.82 -9.74 -37.45
C TYR A 6 -25.07 -8.41 -37.39
N VAL A 7 -25.40 -7.46 -38.28
CA VAL A 7 -24.79 -6.13 -38.29
C VAL A 7 -25.11 -5.36 -37.00
N TYR A 8 -26.37 -5.37 -36.55
CA TYR A 8 -26.75 -4.74 -35.27
C TYR A 8 -26.08 -5.41 -34.07
N SER A 9 -25.93 -6.73 -34.10
CA SER A 9 -25.27 -7.49 -33.03
C SER A 9 -23.77 -7.18 -32.91
N ILE A 10 -23.09 -6.92 -34.03
CA ILE A 10 -21.66 -6.57 -34.05
C ILE A 10 -21.43 -5.12 -33.60
N VAL A 11 -22.31 -4.18 -34.00
CA VAL A 11 -22.24 -2.77 -33.58
C VAL A 11 -22.48 -2.63 -32.07
N LEU A 12 -23.44 -3.36 -31.51
CA LEU A 12 -23.73 -3.34 -30.07
C LEU A 12 -22.59 -3.91 -29.21
N LEU A 13 -21.85 -4.91 -29.72
CA LEU A 13 -20.72 -5.53 -29.02
C LEU A 13 -19.47 -4.62 -29.02
N SER A 14 -19.27 -3.80 -30.06
CA SER A 14 -18.16 -2.84 -30.13
C SER A 14 -18.28 -1.65 -29.16
N LEU A 15 -19.50 -1.30 -28.72
CA LEU A 15 -19.73 -0.19 -27.80
C LEU A 15 -19.30 -0.48 -26.35
N LEU A 16 -19.10 -1.76 -25.99
CA LEU A 16 -18.81 -2.19 -24.62
C LEU A 16 -17.31 -2.20 -24.27
N CYS A 17 -16.41 -1.90 -25.22
CA CYS A 17 -14.96 -2.08 -25.03
C CYS A 17 -14.17 -0.85 -24.54
N PHE A 18 -14.80 0.31 -24.30
CA PHE A 18 -14.05 1.53 -23.94
C PHE A 18 -13.92 1.82 -22.44
N SER A 19 -14.36 0.92 -21.56
CA SER A 19 -14.17 1.06 -20.11
C SER A 19 -12.75 0.67 -19.66
N SER A 20 -11.72 1.31 -20.23
CA SER A 20 -10.34 1.13 -19.76
C SER A 20 -10.12 1.99 -18.52
N CYS A 21 -10.24 1.38 -17.35
CA CYS A 21 -9.98 2.02 -16.06
C CYS A 21 -8.47 2.28 -15.89
N SER A 22 -8.01 3.48 -16.24
CA SER A 22 -6.63 3.91 -16.04
C SER A 22 -6.37 4.18 -14.55
N LYS A 23 -5.72 3.24 -13.85
CA LYS A 23 -5.20 3.51 -12.49
C LYS A 23 -4.18 4.64 -12.59
N LYS A 24 -4.42 5.74 -11.87
CA LYS A 24 -3.55 6.92 -11.88
C LYS A 24 -2.30 6.62 -11.03
N LEU A 25 -1.13 6.55 -11.67
CA LEU A 25 0.15 6.46 -10.97
C LEU A 25 0.42 7.76 -10.22
N ARG A 26 0.87 7.65 -8.96
CA ARG A 26 1.32 8.80 -8.17
C ARG A 26 2.83 8.93 -8.29
N THR A 27 3.31 10.06 -8.80
CA THR A 27 4.73 10.32 -9.07
C THR A 27 5.32 11.24 -8.00
N TYR A 28 6.52 10.90 -7.54
CA TYR A 28 7.21 11.57 -6.44
C TYR A 28 8.72 11.71 -6.72
N GLN A 29 9.33 12.77 -6.16
CA GLN A 29 10.75 13.09 -6.33
C GLN A 29 11.56 12.84 -5.05
N PRO A 30 12.89 12.64 -5.15
CA PRO A 30 13.77 12.56 -3.99
C PRO A 30 13.69 13.84 -3.13
N GLY A 31 13.42 13.69 -1.84
CA GLY A 31 13.25 14.80 -0.89
C GLY A 31 11.80 15.03 -0.46
N ASP A 32 10.83 14.44 -1.17
CA ASP A 32 9.43 14.48 -0.79
C ASP A 32 9.17 13.56 0.42
N SER A 33 8.47 14.08 1.43
CA SER A 33 7.90 13.24 2.50
C SER A 33 6.42 12.99 2.18
N ILE A 34 6.08 11.72 1.96
CA ILE A 34 4.78 11.34 1.41
C ILE A 34 4.10 10.40 2.39
N GLN A 35 2.87 10.74 2.76
CA GLN A 35 2.00 9.85 3.51
C GLN A 35 1.08 9.13 2.53
N LEU A 36 1.15 7.80 2.51
CA LEU A 36 0.31 6.95 1.70
C LEU A 36 -0.64 6.21 2.63
N GLU A 37 -1.93 6.39 2.42
CA GLU A 37 -2.92 5.47 2.96
C GLU A 37 -2.86 4.21 2.08
N LEU A 38 -2.30 3.14 2.64
CA LEU A 38 -2.07 1.89 1.91
C LEU A 38 -3.38 1.12 1.79
N GLU A 39 -3.95 1.12 0.59
CA GLU A 39 -4.89 0.08 0.17
C GLU A 39 -4.12 -1.14 -0.37
N HIS A 40 -4.82 -2.27 -0.57
CA HIS A 40 -4.23 -3.48 -1.15
C HIS A 40 -3.58 -3.19 -2.51
N GLY A 41 -2.26 -3.38 -2.60
CA GLY A 41 -1.49 -3.31 -3.86
C GLY A 41 -1.30 -1.90 -4.42
N THR A 42 -0.91 -0.94 -3.59
CA THR A 42 -0.65 0.44 -4.00
C THR A 42 0.58 0.52 -4.93
N LEU A 43 0.42 1.18 -6.09
CA LEU A 43 1.52 1.47 -7.02
C LEU A 43 1.93 2.93 -6.90
N ILE A 44 3.21 3.17 -6.67
CA ILE A 44 3.80 4.51 -6.62
C ILE A 44 4.98 4.60 -7.59
N GLN A 45 5.24 5.80 -8.11
CA GLN A 45 6.38 6.07 -8.96
C GLN A 45 7.38 6.94 -8.20
N LEU A 46 8.57 6.40 -7.97
CA LEU A 46 9.67 7.04 -7.26
C LEU A 46 10.77 7.39 -8.27
N GLY A 47 10.80 8.65 -8.71
CA GLY A 47 11.61 9.06 -9.86
C GLY A 47 11.17 8.35 -11.14
N GLU A 48 12.07 7.58 -11.77
CA GLU A 48 11.79 6.86 -13.01
C GLU A 48 11.26 5.43 -12.79
N GLU A 49 11.26 4.93 -11.55
CA GLU A 49 10.86 3.55 -11.24
C GLU A 49 9.44 3.47 -10.69
N VAL A 50 8.70 2.46 -11.14
CA VAL A 50 7.41 2.06 -10.54
C VAL A 50 7.67 1.05 -9.44
N VAL A 51 7.29 1.40 -8.21
CA VAL A 51 7.40 0.56 -7.02
C VAL A 51 6.00 0.13 -6.59
N SER A 52 5.82 -1.18 -6.40
CA SER A 52 4.60 -1.75 -5.83
C SER A 52 4.81 -1.96 -4.34
N ILE A 53 3.94 -1.36 -3.52
CA ILE A 53 3.90 -1.56 -2.07
C ILE A 53 2.53 -2.11 -1.71
N GLU A 54 2.51 -3.29 -1.14
CA GLU A 54 1.29 -3.99 -0.76
C GLU A 54 1.30 -4.23 0.75
N PHE A 55 0.26 -3.76 1.43
CA PHE A 55 -0.01 -4.13 2.81
C PHE A 55 -0.58 -5.55 2.82
N ILE A 56 0.09 -6.47 3.53
CA ILE A 56 -0.33 -7.88 3.60
C ILE A 56 -1.22 -8.11 4.80
N GLN A 57 -0.69 -7.81 6.00
CA GLN A 57 -1.40 -8.02 7.25
C GLN A 57 -0.72 -7.27 8.40
N VAL A 58 -1.45 -7.17 9.51
CA VAL A 58 -0.88 -6.83 10.81
C VAL A 58 -0.33 -8.11 11.44
N VAL A 59 0.96 -8.12 11.74
CA VAL A 59 1.63 -9.23 12.44
C VAL A 59 1.44 -9.09 13.95
N GLU A 60 1.51 -7.86 14.45
CA GLU A 60 1.29 -7.55 15.86
C GLU A 60 0.63 -6.18 16.01
N ASP A 61 -0.40 -6.10 16.86
CA ASP A 61 -0.96 -4.83 17.31
C ASP A 61 -1.30 -4.91 18.80
N SER A 62 -0.42 -4.32 19.61
CA SER A 62 -0.57 -4.16 21.05
C SER A 62 -0.46 -2.68 21.42
N ARG A 63 -0.83 -1.77 20.51
CA ARG A 63 -0.72 -0.31 20.73
C ARG A 63 -1.56 0.12 21.93
N CYS A 64 -1.03 1.04 22.74
CA CYS A 64 -1.79 1.66 23.81
C CYS A 64 -3.02 2.40 23.24
N PRO A 65 -4.25 2.06 23.68
CA PRO A 65 -5.45 2.74 23.19
C PRO A 65 -5.47 4.23 23.52
N GLU A 66 -6.19 5.00 22.70
CA GLU A 66 -6.31 6.44 22.91
C GLU A 66 -6.97 6.76 24.27
N GLY A 67 -6.42 7.74 24.98
CA GLY A 67 -6.93 8.20 26.28
C GLY A 67 -6.58 7.31 27.47
N MET A 68 -5.83 6.22 27.27
CA MET A 68 -5.39 5.34 28.36
C MET A 68 -3.99 5.69 28.84
N GLN A 69 -3.77 5.56 30.15
CA GLN A 69 -2.43 5.64 30.73
C GLN A 69 -1.81 4.24 30.73
N CYS A 70 -1.05 3.93 29.68
CA CYS A 70 -0.29 2.68 29.64
C CYS A 70 1.07 2.85 30.31
N ILE A 71 1.51 1.82 31.04
CA ILE A 71 2.88 1.77 31.58
C ILE A 71 3.88 1.65 30.41
N TRP A 72 3.49 0.98 29.31
CA TRP A 72 4.29 0.76 28.11
C TRP A 72 3.50 1.25 26.87
N ALA A 73 4.17 1.84 25.88
CA ALA A 73 3.52 2.44 24.69
C ALA A 73 2.82 1.43 23.76
N GLY A 74 3.09 0.13 23.93
CA GLY A 74 2.62 -0.92 23.04
C GLY A 74 3.48 -1.08 21.79
N ARG A 75 3.09 -1.99 20.90
CA ARG A 75 3.81 -2.31 19.65
C ARG A 75 2.86 -2.41 18.47
N PHE A 76 3.39 -2.15 17.30
CA PHE A 76 2.71 -2.40 16.03
C PHE A 76 3.73 -2.89 15.03
N ILE A 77 3.43 -4.01 14.37
CA ILE A 77 4.24 -4.61 13.31
C ILE A 77 3.28 -4.98 12.18
N ALA A 78 3.60 -4.54 10.97
CA ALA A 78 2.89 -4.94 9.76
C ALA A 78 3.84 -5.63 8.79
N GLU A 79 3.28 -6.56 8.03
CA GLU A 79 3.95 -7.20 6.91
C GLU A 79 3.64 -6.44 5.62
N LEU A 80 4.69 -5.98 4.96
CA LEU A 80 4.62 -5.27 3.67
C LEU A 80 5.33 -6.07 2.60
N ARG A 81 4.73 -6.16 1.41
CA ARG A 81 5.39 -6.70 0.22
C ARG A 81 5.81 -5.57 -0.70
N ILE A 82 7.09 -5.59 -1.11
CA ILE A 82 7.62 -4.65 -2.10
C ILE A 82 7.96 -5.40 -3.39
N ASN A 83 7.51 -4.84 -4.51
CA ASN A 83 7.75 -5.33 -5.88
C ASN A 83 7.41 -6.82 -6.07
N GLN A 84 6.36 -7.29 -5.41
CA GLN A 84 5.85 -8.68 -5.48
C GLN A 84 6.85 -9.78 -5.05
N LYS A 85 8.00 -9.43 -4.48
CA LYS A 85 9.08 -10.38 -4.17
C LYS A 85 9.44 -10.43 -2.70
N ASN A 86 9.71 -9.27 -2.12
CA ASN A 86 10.30 -9.19 -0.78
C ASN A 86 9.21 -8.84 0.23
N LEU A 87 9.10 -9.67 1.27
CA LEU A 87 8.28 -9.41 2.46
C LEU A 87 9.15 -8.77 3.53
N TYR A 88 8.62 -7.75 4.18
CA TYR A 88 9.29 -7.02 5.24
C TYR A 88 8.35 -6.85 6.42
N HIS A 89 8.86 -7.13 7.62
CA HIS A 89 8.18 -6.79 8.86
C HIS A 89 8.63 -5.39 9.28
N VAL A 90 7.70 -4.44 9.25
CA VAL A 90 7.98 -3.05 9.62
C VAL A 90 7.21 -2.68 10.86
N GLY A 91 7.92 -2.14 11.85
CA GLY A 91 7.35 -1.63 13.08
C GLY A 91 7.50 -0.12 13.23
N LEU A 92 6.86 0.43 14.27
CA LEU A 92 7.01 1.84 14.64
C LEU A 92 8.35 2.15 15.34
N PHE A 93 9.05 1.12 15.82
CA PHE A 93 10.30 1.24 16.59
C PHE A 93 11.38 0.28 16.07
N ASN A 94 12.65 0.63 16.26
CA ASN A 94 13.78 -0.25 15.93
C ASN A 94 13.87 -1.35 16.99
N HIS A 95 13.77 -2.61 16.56
CA HIS A 95 13.75 -3.84 17.36
C HIS A 95 12.45 -4.15 18.12
N SER A 96 11.86 -5.31 17.80
CA SER A 96 10.87 -5.99 18.62
C SER A 96 11.49 -7.21 19.29
N PRO A 97 11.37 -7.41 20.62
CA PRO A 97 11.79 -8.65 21.26
C PRO A 97 10.99 -9.88 20.78
N ALA A 98 9.77 -9.66 20.28
CA ALA A 98 8.89 -10.70 19.76
C ALA A 98 9.18 -11.04 18.29
N ASP A 99 9.82 -10.13 17.57
CA ASP A 99 10.17 -10.29 16.17
C ASP A 99 11.54 -9.64 15.91
N PRO A 100 12.63 -10.42 15.94
CA PRO A 100 13.98 -9.89 15.78
C PRO A 100 14.23 -9.33 14.38
N ASP A 101 13.40 -9.69 13.39
CA ASP A 101 13.53 -9.27 12.00
C ASP A 101 12.74 -7.97 11.72
N ALA A 102 11.93 -7.49 12.67
CA ALA A 102 11.19 -6.25 12.52
C ALA A 102 12.11 -5.00 12.52
N ILE A 103 12.03 -4.22 11.45
CA ILE A 103 12.81 -2.98 11.24
C ILE A 103 11.91 -1.75 11.30
N ALA A 104 12.42 -0.58 11.73
CA ALA A 104 11.59 0.64 11.75
C ALA A 104 11.39 1.27 10.36
N PHE A 105 12.26 0.94 9.41
CA PHE A 105 12.14 1.40 8.03
C PHE A 105 12.77 0.40 7.07
N ILE A 106 12.16 0.27 5.88
CA ILE A 106 12.73 -0.52 4.78
C ILE A 106 13.63 0.41 3.96
N PRO A 107 14.94 0.12 3.85
CA PRO A 107 15.78 0.81 2.89
C PRO A 107 15.41 0.36 1.47
N TYR A 108 15.02 1.30 0.61
CA TYR A 108 14.73 1.04 -0.79
C TYR A 108 15.46 2.05 -1.67
N LYS A 109 16.62 1.64 -2.21
CA LYS A 109 17.55 2.53 -2.95
C LYS A 109 17.88 3.78 -2.13
N ASN A 110 17.44 4.95 -2.59
CA ASN A 110 17.68 6.25 -1.94
C ASN A 110 16.52 6.68 -1.02
N TYR A 111 15.52 5.81 -0.85
CA TYR A 111 14.32 6.07 -0.08
C TYR A 111 14.30 5.24 1.20
N LYS A 112 13.59 5.74 2.20
CA LYS A 112 13.26 5.01 3.42
C LYS A 112 11.74 4.91 3.50
N ILE A 113 11.23 3.69 3.59
CA ILE A 113 9.80 3.43 3.72
C ILE A 113 9.54 3.11 5.18
N SER A 114 8.72 3.92 5.86
CA SER A 114 8.34 3.71 7.27
C SER A 114 6.83 3.77 7.42
N ILE A 115 6.33 3.11 8.46
CA ILE A 115 4.93 3.22 8.84
C ILE A 115 4.79 4.47 9.72
N LEU A 116 3.77 5.26 9.42
CA LEU A 116 3.44 6.43 10.22
C LEU A 116 2.33 6.04 11.19
N ALA A 117 2.52 6.32 12.48
CA ALA A 117 1.45 6.28 13.46
C ALA A 117 0.49 7.45 13.17
N THR A 118 -0.52 7.21 12.34
CA THR A 118 -1.57 8.21 12.12
C THR A 118 -2.55 8.15 13.28
N ARG A 119 -2.85 9.30 13.88
CA ARG A 119 -3.95 9.47 14.83
C ARG A 119 -5.24 8.97 14.18
N SER A 120 -5.91 7.98 14.78
CA SER A 120 -7.23 7.56 14.31
C SER A 120 -8.16 8.76 14.44
N ARG A 121 -8.71 9.29 13.34
CA ARG A 121 -9.88 10.15 13.46
C ARG A 121 -11.01 9.23 13.92
N GLY A 122 -11.25 9.20 15.23
CA GLY A 122 -12.44 8.60 15.79
C GLY A 122 -13.65 9.05 14.97
N LYS A 123 -14.36 8.08 14.40
CA LYS A 123 -15.72 8.29 13.90
C LYS A 123 -16.67 8.36 15.09
#